data_AF-A0A7L0KNS9-F1
#
_entry.id   AF-A0A7L0KNS9-F1
#
_cell.length_a   1.000
_cell.length_b   1.000
_cell.length_c   1.000
_cell.angle_alpha   90.00
_cell.angle_beta   90.00
_cell.angle_gamma   90.00
#
_symmetry.space_group_name_H-M   'P 1'
#
loop_
_entity.id
_entity.type
_entity.pdbx_description
1 polymer ?
#
loop_
_entity_poly.entity_id
_entity_poly.type
_entity_poly.pdbx_seq_one_letter_code
_entity_poly.pdbx_strand_id
1 'polypeptide(L)'
;MASPMRNLLADPARYLQSFRLFLERSTEHQSMQEFVQGQLPAVLASIGNGKSTINVLSVGGGAGEMDLQILSKIRARYPGVTINNDVIEPKRVAQASNLENIKFTWHKETADEYESRMKAEKKTKKWDFIHMIQMLYYVKDIPATIRYFHSLLESQAKLLVILVSGKSGWETLWKKFGSSFPLDGLCCYVSSADLPRMLDAAGLKYQLYELPSHMDITSCFIEGDKDGELLLDFLTETLDFAKTAPPELKRQVMEELRKPGCSEIRDGKVIFNNNLGVIVIEP
;
A
#
# COMPACT_ATOMS: atom_id res chain seq x y z
N MET A 1 -5.42 -23.15 -28.40
CA MET A 1 -6.16 -22.16 -27.59
C MET A 1 -5.15 -21.43 -26.74
N ALA A 2 -5.21 -20.10 -26.64
CA ALA A 2 -4.36 -19.36 -25.72
C ALA A 2 -4.70 -19.78 -24.28
N SER A 3 -3.69 -19.94 -23.43
CA SER A 3 -3.91 -20.21 -22.00
C SER A 3 -4.72 -19.07 -21.37
N PRO A 4 -5.65 -19.36 -20.45
CA PRO A 4 -6.42 -18.31 -19.78
C PRO A 4 -5.46 -17.39 -19.00
N MET A 5 -5.77 -16.09 -18.97
CA MET A 5 -5.08 -15.14 -18.10
C MET A 5 -5.30 -15.57 -16.64
N ARG A 6 -4.27 -15.41 -15.80
CA ARG A 6 -4.28 -15.74 -14.37
C ARG A 6 -3.76 -14.56 -13.57
N ASN A 7 -4.24 -14.38 -12.35
CA ASN A 7 -3.75 -13.34 -11.46
C ASN A 7 -2.23 -13.48 -11.20
N LEU A 8 -1.50 -12.36 -11.13
CA LEU A 8 -0.06 -12.34 -10.85
C LEU A 8 0.29 -12.98 -9.49
N LEU A 9 -0.58 -12.85 -8.48
CA LEU A 9 -0.39 -13.46 -7.16
C LEU A 9 -0.45 -14.99 -7.17
N ALA A 10 -0.93 -15.60 -8.27
CA ALA A 10 -0.90 -17.05 -8.44
C ALA A 10 0.54 -17.60 -8.65
N ASP A 11 1.51 -16.72 -8.94
CA ASP A 11 2.94 -17.03 -8.92
C ASP A 11 3.67 -16.03 -7.99
N PRO A 12 3.91 -16.40 -6.71
CA PRO A 12 4.57 -15.52 -5.75
C PRO A 12 6.00 -15.10 -6.15
N ALA A 13 6.72 -15.93 -6.91
CA ALA A 13 8.08 -15.62 -7.33
C ALA A 13 8.06 -14.56 -8.44
N ARG A 14 7.16 -14.71 -9.42
CA ARG A 14 6.95 -13.70 -10.46
C ARG A 14 6.45 -12.39 -9.88
N TYR A 15 5.46 -12.44 -8.98
CA TYR A 15 4.96 -11.26 -8.27
C TYR A 15 6.10 -10.50 -7.58
N LEU A 16 6.96 -11.20 -6.84
CA LEU A 16 8.08 -10.57 -6.14
C LEU A 16 9.12 -9.94 -7.10
N GLN A 17 9.37 -10.56 -8.25
CA GLN A 17 10.25 -10.00 -9.29
C GLN A 17 9.65 -8.71 -9.87
N SER A 18 8.38 -8.75 -10.27
CA SER A 18 7.64 -7.61 -10.79
C SER A 18 7.57 -6.47 -9.77
N PHE A 19 7.28 -6.77 -8.50
CA PHE A 19 7.22 -5.79 -7.42
C PHE A 19 8.58 -5.11 -7.16
N ARG A 20 9.68 -5.88 -7.14
CA ARG A 20 11.02 -5.31 -6.98
C ARG A 20 11.38 -4.38 -8.13
N LEU A 21 11.10 -4.81 -9.36
CA LEU A 21 11.34 -3.97 -10.53
C LEU A 21 10.48 -2.70 -10.51
N PHE A 22 9.22 -2.80 -10.08
CA PHE A 22 8.37 -1.63 -9.85
C PHE A 22 9.02 -0.64 -8.87
N LEU A 23 9.53 -1.11 -7.73
CA LEU A 23 10.23 -0.24 -6.77
C LEU A 23 11.50 0.38 -7.36
N GLU A 24 12.27 -0.35 -8.18
CA GLU A 24 13.47 0.15 -8.85
C GLU A 24 13.16 1.19 -9.95
N ARG A 25 11.99 1.08 -10.59
CA ARG A 25 11.57 1.93 -11.71
C ARG A 25 10.59 3.03 -11.31
N SER A 26 10.27 3.17 -10.03
CA SER A 26 9.34 4.17 -9.53
C SER A 26 9.93 5.00 -8.40
N THR A 27 9.28 6.12 -8.11
CA THR A 27 9.57 6.94 -6.93
C THR A 27 8.73 6.54 -5.73
N GLU A 28 8.16 5.33 -5.71
CA GLU A 28 7.24 4.85 -4.68
C GLU A 28 7.73 5.12 -3.25
N HIS A 29 8.88 4.55 -2.89
CA HIS A 29 9.47 4.73 -1.57
C HIS A 29 9.99 6.16 -1.36
N GLN A 30 10.45 6.84 -2.41
CA GLN A 30 10.90 8.24 -2.31
C GLN A 30 9.73 9.15 -1.92
N SER A 31 8.60 9.07 -2.62
CA SER A 31 7.41 9.88 -2.34
C SER A 31 6.87 9.62 -0.94
N MET A 32 6.86 8.36 -0.48
CA MET A 32 6.52 8.06 0.91
C MET A 32 7.53 8.62 1.91
N GLN A 33 8.84 8.57 1.63
CA GLN A 33 9.86 9.16 2.48
C GLN A 33 9.71 10.68 2.59
N GLU A 34 9.38 11.37 1.50
CA GLU A 34 9.10 12.80 1.51
C GLU A 34 7.92 13.14 2.44
N PHE A 35 6.84 12.33 2.40
CA PHE A 35 5.73 12.46 3.36
C PHE A 35 6.18 12.22 4.81
N VAL A 36 6.95 11.15 5.05
CA VAL A 36 7.47 10.82 6.38
C VAL A 36 8.38 11.92 6.94
N GLN A 37 9.13 12.60 6.08
CA GLN A 37 10.01 13.69 6.49
C GLN A 37 9.26 15.00 6.70
N GLY A 38 8.33 15.35 5.81
CA GLY A 38 7.64 16.64 5.81
C GLY A 38 6.38 16.68 6.65
N GLN A 39 5.44 15.77 6.41
CA GLN A 39 4.06 15.87 6.94
C GLN A 39 3.82 14.97 8.16
N LEU A 40 4.42 13.78 8.19
CA LEU A 40 4.22 12.82 9.29
C LEU A 40 4.55 13.39 10.69
N PRO A 41 5.57 14.25 10.90
CA PRO A 41 5.82 14.82 12.23
C PRO A 41 4.63 15.58 12.83
N ALA A 42 3.83 16.25 11.99
CA ALA A 42 2.63 16.94 12.43
C ALA A 42 1.51 15.94 12.78
N VAL A 43 1.34 14.87 11.99
CA VAL A 43 0.39 13.78 12.26
C VAL A 43 0.70 13.10 13.61
N LEU A 44 1.98 12.88 13.90
CA LEU A 44 2.46 12.24 15.12
C LEU A 44 2.47 13.18 16.34
N ALA A 45 2.12 14.46 16.19
CA ALA A 45 2.40 15.48 17.20
C ALA A 45 1.73 15.25 18.56
N SER A 46 0.61 14.51 18.59
CA SER A 46 -0.19 14.27 19.79
C SER A 46 -0.22 12.83 20.30
N ILE A 47 0.22 11.84 19.51
CA ILE A 47 -0.04 10.42 19.79
C ILE A 47 0.54 9.92 21.13
N GLY A 48 1.63 10.55 21.59
CA GLY A 48 2.39 10.16 22.77
C GLY A 48 2.29 11.13 23.96
N ASN A 49 1.41 12.13 23.92
CA ASN A 49 1.32 13.14 24.97
C ASN A 49 1.00 12.52 26.34
N GLY A 50 1.90 12.72 27.31
CA GLY A 50 1.76 12.19 28.67
C GLY A 50 1.96 10.68 28.80
N LYS A 51 2.43 9.98 27.75
CA LYS A 51 2.61 8.53 27.76
C LYS A 51 4.07 8.15 28.01
N SER A 52 4.28 7.14 28.86
CA SER A 52 5.60 6.51 29.05
C SER A 52 5.91 5.45 27.97
N THR A 53 4.89 5.02 27.24
CA THR A 53 4.95 4.00 26.20
C THR A 53 4.06 4.39 25.02
N ILE A 54 4.54 4.21 23.80
CA ILE A 54 3.77 4.38 22.55
C ILE A 54 3.63 3.01 21.89
N ASN A 55 2.39 2.58 21.66
CA ASN A 55 2.04 1.35 20.97
C ASN A 55 1.73 1.64 19.51
N VAL A 56 2.51 1.06 18.61
CA VAL A 56 2.40 1.17 17.16
C VAL A 56 1.98 -0.18 16.59
N LEU A 57 1.01 -0.16 15.67
CA LEU A 57 0.60 -1.34 14.92
C LEU A 57 0.82 -1.11 13.42
N SER A 58 1.72 -1.90 12.86
CA SER A 58 1.97 -1.99 11.43
C SER A 58 1.14 -3.12 10.84
N VAL A 59 0.20 -2.80 9.97
CA VAL A 59 -0.60 -3.81 9.25
C VAL A 59 -0.06 -3.90 7.82
N GLY A 60 0.40 -5.07 7.41
CA GLY A 60 1.08 -5.26 6.13
C GLY A 60 2.48 -4.63 6.10
N GLY A 61 3.25 -4.78 7.18
CA GLY A 61 4.55 -4.10 7.34
C GLY A 61 5.63 -4.54 6.37
N GLY A 62 5.44 -5.64 5.64
CA GLY A 62 6.40 -6.10 4.63
C GLY A 62 7.81 -6.27 5.21
N ALA A 63 8.81 -5.70 4.53
CA ALA A 63 10.21 -5.72 4.97
C ALA A 63 10.57 -4.67 6.02
N GLY A 64 9.62 -3.82 6.41
CA GLY A 64 9.75 -2.91 7.54
C GLY A 64 10.59 -1.67 7.25
N GLU A 65 11.03 -1.41 6.01
CA GLU A 65 11.79 -0.20 5.70
C GLU A 65 10.99 1.06 6.05
N MET A 66 9.71 1.09 5.70
CA MET A 66 8.83 2.23 6.01
C MET A 66 8.50 2.30 7.51
N ASP A 67 8.27 1.15 8.16
CA ASP A 67 8.07 1.07 9.60
C ASP A 67 9.24 1.70 10.35
N LEU A 68 10.49 1.39 9.96
CA LEU A 68 11.68 1.97 10.57
C LEU A 68 11.75 3.49 10.38
N GLN A 69 11.34 3.99 9.21
CA GLN A 69 11.27 5.44 8.98
C GLN A 69 10.21 6.10 9.88
N ILE A 70 9.02 5.53 10.01
CA ILE A 70 7.96 6.01 10.90
C ILE A 70 8.41 5.99 12.36
N LEU A 71 8.94 4.86 12.82
CA LEU A 71 9.42 4.68 14.19
C LEU A 71 10.56 5.66 14.51
N SER A 72 11.42 5.99 13.54
CA SER A 72 12.45 7.01 13.71
C SER A 72 11.85 8.40 14.01
N LYS A 73 10.73 8.77 13.36
CA LYS A 73 10.03 10.04 13.60
C LYS A 73 9.32 10.05 14.95
N ILE A 74 8.70 8.93 15.33
CA ILE A 74 8.10 8.77 16.66
C ILE A 74 9.18 8.95 17.74
N ARG A 75 10.31 8.25 17.62
CA ARG A 75 11.42 8.34 18.57
C ARG A 75 12.00 9.76 18.66
N ALA A 76 12.15 10.44 17.53
CA ALA A 76 12.64 11.83 17.49
C ALA A 76 11.67 12.80 18.18
N ARG A 77 10.36 12.57 18.04
CA ARG A 77 9.31 13.41 18.65
C ARG A 77 9.13 13.16 20.15
N TYR A 78 9.37 11.93 20.61
CA TYR A 78 9.16 11.47 21.98
C TYR A 78 10.44 10.80 22.54
N PRO A 79 11.51 11.57 22.78
CA PRO A 79 12.77 11.01 23.27
C PRO A 79 12.60 10.34 24.63
N GLY A 80 13.19 9.15 24.80
CA GLY A 80 13.14 8.38 26.05
C GLY A 80 11.85 7.58 26.29
N VAL A 81 10.84 7.73 25.43
CA VAL A 81 9.60 6.94 25.51
C VAL A 81 9.81 5.56 24.90
N THR A 82 9.31 4.51 25.56
CA THR A 82 9.39 3.15 25.02
C THR A 82 8.42 3.00 23.86
N ILE A 83 8.86 2.42 22.74
CA ILE A 83 7.98 2.12 21.60
C ILE A 83 7.76 0.61 21.53
N ASN A 84 6.50 0.17 21.57
CA ASN A 84 6.11 -1.20 21.25
C ASN A 84 5.57 -1.20 19.82
N ASN A 85 6.26 -1.88 18.91
CA ASN A 85 5.85 -2.03 17.51
C ASN A 85 5.40 -3.46 17.25
N ASP A 86 4.10 -3.65 17.06
CA ASP A 86 3.55 -4.91 16.59
C ASP A 86 3.36 -4.85 15.07
N VAL A 87 3.74 -5.92 14.37
CA VAL A 87 3.64 -6.03 12.91
C VAL A 87 2.78 -7.22 12.55
N ILE A 88 1.75 -7.00 11.73
CA ILE A 88 0.91 -8.03 11.12
C ILE A 88 1.40 -8.22 9.69
N GLU A 89 2.01 -9.35 9.39
CA GLU A 89 2.55 -9.63 8.06
C GLU A 89 2.50 -11.15 7.78
N PRO A 90 1.67 -11.61 6.82
CA PRO A 90 1.49 -13.04 6.56
C PRO A 90 2.74 -13.71 5.97
N LYS A 91 3.61 -12.97 5.28
CA LYS A 91 4.82 -13.50 4.67
C LYS A 91 6.03 -13.33 5.60
N ARG A 92 6.94 -14.29 5.59
CA ARG A 92 8.11 -14.22 6.47
C ARG A 92 9.10 -13.22 5.88
N VAL A 93 9.32 -12.09 6.56
CA VAL A 93 10.33 -11.11 6.17
C VAL A 93 11.46 -11.07 7.18
N ALA A 94 12.64 -10.61 6.76
CA ALA A 94 13.81 -10.53 7.64
C ALA A 94 13.47 -9.67 8.86
N GLN A 95 13.66 -10.22 10.06
CA GLN A 95 13.35 -9.51 11.30
C GLN A 95 14.35 -8.37 11.47
N ALA A 96 13.83 -7.14 11.59
CA ALA A 96 14.63 -6.04 12.10
C ALA A 96 15.12 -6.40 13.52
N SER A 97 16.41 -6.22 13.77
CA SER A 97 16.96 -6.35 15.11
C SER A 97 16.35 -5.30 16.03
N ASN A 98 16.16 -5.65 17.32
CA ASN A 98 15.66 -4.69 18.30
C ASN A 98 16.59 -3.47 18.33
N LEU A 99 16.02 -2.30 18.04
CA LEU A 99 16.67 -1.02 18.22
C LEU A 99 16.49 -0.58 19.66
N GLU A 100 17.45 0.18 20.18
CA GLU A 100 17.38 0.72 21.54
C GLU A 100 16.04 1.49 21.74
N ASN A 101 15.29 1.10 22.78
CA ASN A 101 13.95 1.61 23.13
C ASN A 101 12.80 1.28 22.15
N ILE A 102 12.98 0.32 21.24
CA ILE A 102 11.91 -0.21 20.38
C ILE A 102 11.79 -1.73 20.54
N LYS A 103 10.60 -2.20 20.92
CA LYS A 103 10.28 -3.63 21.03
C LYS A 103 9.47 -4.07 19.83
N PHE A 104 9.96 -5.03 19.07
CA PHE A 104 9.23 -5.60 17.93
C PHE A 104 8.48 -6.88 18.33
N THR A 105 7.21 -6.97 17.92
CA THR A 105 6.40 -8.20 18.00
C THR A 105 5.85 -8.51 16.61
N TRP A 106 6.18 -9.68 16.06
CA TRP A 106 5.73 -10.08 14.73
C TRP A 106 4.61 -11.11 14.80
N HIS A 107 3.51 -10.83 14.11
CA HIS A 107 2.34 -11.69 13.96
C HIS A 107 2.29 -12.18 12.51
N LYS A 108 2.61 -13.46 12.30
CA LYS A 108 2.62 -14.07 10.97
C LYS A 108 1.20 -14.51 10.58
N GLU A 109 0.38 -13.54 10.24
CA GLU A 109 -1.03 -13.71 9.88
C GLU A 109 -1.51 -12.52 9.02
N THR A 110 -2.67 -12.66 8.39
CA THR A 110 -3.37 -11.59 7.67
C THR A 110 -4.11 -10.66 8.63
N ALA A 111 -4.57 -9.51 8.14
CA ALA A 111 -5.40 -8.58 8.90
C ALA A 111 -6.70 -9.25 9.40
N ASP A 112 -7.36 -10.05 8.54
CA ASP A 112 -8.59 -10.78 8.88
C ASP A 112 -8.36 -11.86 9.95
N GLU A 113 -7.24 -12.59 9.87
CA GLU A 113 -6.85 -13.60 10.87
C GLU A 113 -6.52 -12.93 12.21
N TYR A 114 -5.77 -11.82 12.19
CA TYR A 114 -5.46 -11.03 13.38
C TYR A 114 -6.75 -10.55 14.06
N GLU A 115 -7.67 -9.97 13.30
CA GLU A 115 -8.97 -9.52 13.81
C GLU A 115 -9.75 -10.67 14.46
N SER A 116 -9.83 -11.80 13.75
CA SER A 116 -10.54 -13.00 14.21
C SER A 116 -9.95 -13.54 15.52
N ARG A 117 -8.63 -13.64 15.59
CA ARG A 117 -7.88 -14.10 16.77
C ARG A 117 -8.09 -13.16 17.95
N MET A 118 -7.91 -11.85 17.76
CA MET A 118 -8.05 -10.86 18.83
C MET A 118 -9.48 -10.80 19.38
N LYS A 119 -10.49 -10.97 18.53
CA LYS A 119 -11.90 -11.11 18.94
C LYS A 119 -12.14 -12.39 19.75
N ALA A 120 -11.63 -13.52 19.29
CA ALA A 120 -11.77 -14.80 19.98
C ALA A 120 -11.09 -14.79 21.36
N GLU A 121 -9.90 -14.19 21.45
CA GLU A 121 -9.14 -14.03 22.69
C GLU A 121 -9.68 -12.91 23.60
N LYS A 122 -10.71 -12.15 23.15
CA LYS A 122 -11.28 -10.98 23.84
C LYS A 122 -10.22 -9.96 24.25
N LYS A 123 -9.16 -9.81 23.45
CA LYS A 123 -8.09 -8.84 23.69
C LYS A 123 -8.51 -7.47 23.21
N THR A 124 -8.39 -6.48 24.09
CA THR A 124 -8.80 -5.09 23.85
C THR A 124 -7.61 -4.12 23.85
N LYS A 125 -6.47 -4.55 23.26
CA LYS A 125 -5.29 -3.68 23.16
C LYS A 125 -5.63 -2.47 22.27
N LYS A 126 -5.34 -1.29 22.80
CA LYS A 126 -5.46 -0.01 22.09
C LYS A 126 -4.10 0.44 21.56
N TRP A 127 -4.12 1.24 20.51
CA TRP A 127 -2.93 1.70 19.79
C TRP A 127 -2.90 3.21 19.68
N ASP A 128 -1.68 3.74 19.74
CA ASP A 128 -1.39 5.16 19.62
C ASP A 128 -1.14 5.55 18.17
N PHE A 129 -0.72 4.59 17.35
CA PHE A 129 -0.58 4.77 15.92
C PHE A 129 -0.82 3.44 15.22
N ILE A 130 -1.67 3.44 14.20
CA ILE A 130 -1.87 2.29 13.31
C ILE A 130 -1.55 2.75 11.90
N HIS A 131 -0.84 1.95 11.12
CA HIS A 131 -0.65 2.24 9.70
C HIS A 131 -0.89 1.04 8.79
N MET A 132 -1.49 1.30 7.63
CA MET A 132 -1.82 0.36 6.56
C MET A 132 -1.25 0.91 5.25
N ILE A 133 -0.05 0.47 4.88
CA ILE A 133 0.67 1.03 3.72
C ILE A 133 0.62 0.03 2.59
N GLN A 134 -0.01 0.40 1.47
CA GLN A 134 -0.08 -0.40 0.25
C GLN A 134 -0.55 -1.85 0.43
N MET A 135 -1.49 -2.08 1.36
CA MET A 135 -1.91 -3.42 1.75
C MET A 135 -3.42 -3.68 1.70
N LEU A 136 -4.27 -2.64 1.62
CA LEU A 136 -5.72 -2.83 1.56
C LEU A 136 -6.19 -3.49 0.25
N TYR A 137 -5.33 -3.56 -0.77
CA TYR A 137 -5.59 -4.35 -1.97
C TYR A 137 -5.84 -5.82 -1.67
N TYR A 138 -5.30 -6.34 -0.57
CA TYR A 138 -5.27 -7.76 -0.23
C TYR A 138 -6.24 -8.14 0.90
N VAL A 139 -7.12 -7.22 1.33
CA VAL A 139 -8.14 -7.51 2.34
C VAL A 139 -9.48 -7.78 1.68
N LYS A 140 -10.31 -8.61 2.31
CA LYS A 140 -11.61 -9.04 1.74
C LYS A 140 -12.71 -7.99 1.86
N ASP A 141 -12.76 -7.31 3.01
CA ASP A 141 -13.77 -6.30 3.32
C ASP A 141 -13.08 -5.05 3.88
N ILE A 142 -12.66 -4.16 2.98
CA ILE A 142 -11.99 -2.90 3.32
C ILE A 142 -12.80 -2.08 4.35
N PRO A 143 -14.13 -1.88 4.19
CA PRO A 143 -14.93 -1.24 5.21
C PRO A 143 -14.87 -1.89 6.59
N ALA A 144 -14.98 -3.21 6.68
CA ALA A 144 -14.89 -3.92 7.96
C ALA A 144 -13.50 -3.79 8.57
N THR A 145 -12.45 -3.98 7.76
CA THR A 145 -11.05 -3.83 8.18
C THR A 145 -10.80 -2.43 8.76
N ILE A 146 -11.13 -1.37 8.03
CA ILE A 146 -10.92 0.01 8.53
C ILE A 146 -11.71 0.25 9.82
N ARG A 147 -12.98 -0.17 9.89
CA ARG A 147 -13.78 -0.03 11.12
C ARG A 147 -13.15 -0.77 12.30
N TYR A 148 -12.66 -1.99 12.08
CA TYR A 148 -12.03 -2.78 13.13
C TYR A 148 -10.78 -2.09 13.66
N PHE A 149 -9.81 -1.75 12.80
CA PHE A 149 -8.57 -1.12 13.28
C PHE A 149 -8.81 0.29 13.82
N HIS A 150 -9.75 1.06 13.26
CA HIS A 150 -10.19 2.32 13.85
C HIS A 150 -10.71 2.13 15.29
N SER A 151 -11.49 1.08 15.54
CA SER A 151 -12.00 0.78 16.90
C SER A 151 -10.89 0.49 17.92
N LEU A 152 -9.66 0.19 17.47
CA LEU A 152 -8.51 -0.04 18.33
C LEU A 152 -7.72 1.23 18.65
N LEU A 153 -8.12 2.40 18.13
CA LEU A 153 -7.43 3.65 18.40
C LEU A 153 -7.64 4.15 19.85
N GLU A 154 -6.58 4.71 20.42
CA GLU A 154 -6.62 5.55 21.62
C GLU A 154 -7.14 6.97 21.31
N SER A 155 -7.54 7.71 22.34
CA SER A 155 -8.15 9.06 22.23
C SER A 155 -7.35 10.12 21.45
N GLN A 156 -6.03 9.98 21.33
CA GLN A 156 -5.15 10.90 20.58
C GLN A 156 -4.41 10.22 19.43
N ALA A 157 -4.79 8.97 19.14
CA ALA A 157 -4.13 8.16 18.14
C ALA A 157 -4.44 8.64 16.73
N LYS A 158 -3.81 7.99 15.75
CA LYS A 158 -4.08 8.16 14.33
C LYS A 158 -4.05 6.81 13.63
N LEU A 159 -4.92 6.64 12.64
CA LEU A 159 -4.83 5.56 11.65
C LEU A 159 -4.37 6.16 10.33
N LEU A 160 -3.20 5.74 9.84
CA LEU A 160 -2.62 6.14 8.57
C LEU A 160 -2.90 5.06 7.51
N VAL A 161 -3.45 5.45 6.37
CA VAL A 161 -3.65 4.58 5.21
C VAL A 161 -2.93 5.20 4.02
N ILE A 162 -2.14 4.40 3.29
CA ILE A 162 -1.52 4.82 2.02
C ILE A 162 -1.98 3.87 0.93
N LEU A 163 -2.56 4.43 -0.13
CA LEU A 163 -2.95 3.74 -1.36
C LEU A 163 -2.48 4.54 -2.58
N VAL A 164 -2.64 3.99 -3.78
CA VAL A 164 -2.60 4.79 -4.99
C VAL A 164 -3.71 5.85 -4.96
N SER A 165 -3.43 7.01 -5.55
CA SER A 165 -4.36 8.12 -5.60
C SER A 165 -5.52 7.85 -6.57
N GLY A 166 -6.72 8.34 -6.26
CA GLY A 166 -7.81 8.41 -7.25
C GLY A 166 -7.55 9.39 -8.41
N LYS A 167 -6.40 10.07 -8.42
CA LYS A 167 -5.90 10.89 -9.54
C LYS A 167 -4.69 10.25 -10.24
N SER A 168 -4.37 9.00 -9.90
CA SER A 168 -3.26 8.26 -10.51
C SER A 168 -3.66 7.62 -11.84
N GLY A 169 -2.66 7.16 -12.59
CA GLY A 169 -2.88 6.34 -13.78
C GLY A 169 -3.52 4.99 -13.45
N TRP A 170 -3.36 4.49 -12.23
CA TRP A 170 -4.00 3.26 -11.74
C TRP A 170 -5.52 3.37 -11.78
N GLU A 171 -6.07 4.48 -11.29
CA GLU A 171 -7.50 4.75 -11.30
C GLU A 171 -8.08 4.67 -12.74
N THR A 172 -7.39 5.31 -13.70
CA THR A 172 -7.77 5.28 -15.11
C THR A 172 -7.72 3.86 -15.68
N LEU A 173 -6.62 3.15 -15.43
CA LEU A 173 -6.39 1.79 -15.92
C LEU A 173 -7.45 0.82 -15.37
N TRP A 174 -7.69 0.85 -14.07
CA TRP A 174 -8.62 -0.05 -13.39
C TRP A 174 -10.08 0.23 -13.75
N LYS A 175 -10.49 1.50 -13.84
CA LYS A 175 -11.85 1.84 -14.31
C LYS A 175 -12.12 1.33 -15.72
N LYS A 176 -11.11 1.35 -16.58
CA LYS A 176 -11.26 0.98 -17.98
C LYS A 176 -11.14 -0.53 -18.22
N PHE A 177 -10.18 -1.19 -17.58
CA PHE A 177 -9.83 -2.59 -17.87
C PHE A 177 -9.98 -3.53 -16.69
N GLY A 178 -10.40 -3.05 -15.51
CA GLY A 178 -10.43 -3.88 -14.31
C GLY A 178 -11.27 -5.15 -14.44
N SER A 179 -12.39 -5.09 -15.16
CA SER A 179 -13.24 -6.25 -15.47
C SER A 179 -12.64 -7.23 -16.49
N SER A 180 -11.58 -6.81 -17.19
CA SER A 180 -10.85 -7.63 -18.17
C SER A 180 -9.64 -8.32 -17.57
N PHE A 181 -9.22 -7.97 -16.36
CA PHE A 181 -8.08 -8.58 -15.67
C PHE A 181 -8.55 -9.67 -14.67
N PRO A 182 -7.79 -10.78 -14.53
CA PRO A 182 -8.11 -11.85 -13.60
C PRO A 182 -7.75 -11.44 -12.17
N LEU A 183 -8.70 -10.84 -11.43
CA LEU A 183 -8.52 -10.56 -10.00
C LEU A 183 -8.60 -11.82 -9.12
N ASP A 184 -9.37 -12.81 -9.56
CA ASP A 184 -9.56 -14.12 -8.91
C ASP A 184 -9.94 -14.05 -7.41
N GLY A 185 -10.46 -12.91 -6.93
CA GLY A 185 -10.74 -12.66 -5.51
C GLY A 185 -9.49 -12.59 -4.62
N LEU A 186 -8.29 -12.51 -5.21
CA LEU A 186 -7.00 -12.43 -4.50
C LEU A 186 -6.60 -11.00 -4.16
N CYS A 187 -7.05 -10.04 -4.96
CA CYS A 187 -6.88 -8.62 -4.70
C CYS A 187 -8.10 -7.81 -5.19
N CYS A 188 -8.12 -6.54 -4.84
CA CYS A 188 -9.12 -5.59 -5.30
C CYS A 188 -8.46 -4.28 -5.76
N TYR A 189 -9.07 -3.67 -6.77
CA TYR A 189 -8.70 -2.33 -7.24
C TYR A 189 -9.39 -1.30 -6.36
N VAL A 190 -8.62 -0.69 -5.46
CA VAL A 190 -9.06 0.37 -4.56
C VAL A 190 -8.08 1.52 -4.63
N SER A 191 -8.56 2.74 -4.71
CA SER A 191 -7.74 3.95 -4.59
C SER A 191 -8.13 4.78 -3.39
N SER A 192 -7.36 5.82 -3.10
CA SER A 192 -7.69 6.78 -2.05
C SER A 192 -9.03 7.50 -2.29
N ALA A 193 -9.58 7.50 -3.52
CA ALA A 193 -10.89 8.09 -3.80
C ALA A 193 -12.07 7.24 -3.32
N ASP A 194 -11.87 5.95 -3.05
CA ASP A 194 -12.94 5.05 -2.62
C ASP A 194 -13.24 5.15 -1.11
N LEU A 195 -12.26 5.59 -0.31
CA LEU A 195 -12.37 5.64 1.15
C LEU A 195 -13.22 6.81 1.69
N PRO A 196 -13.14 8.05 1.16
CA PRO A 196 -13.89 9.22 1.67
C PRO A 196 -15.37 8.95 1.92
N ARG A 197 -16.10 8.41 0.92
CA ARG A 197 -17.54 8.15 1.03
C ARG A 197 -17.89 7.26 2.22
N MET A 198 -17.06 6.26 2.48
CA MET A 198 -17.27 5.33 3.59
C MET A 198 -16.89 5.96 4.93
N LEU A 199 -15.81 6.73 4.98
CA LEU A 199 -15.40 7.44 6.20
C LEU A 199 -16.45 8.49 6.58
N ASP A 200 -16.96 9.24 5.61
CA ASP A 200 -18.04 10.21 5.78
C ASP A 200 -19.32 9.53 6.29
N ALA A 201 -19.71 8.39 5.70
CA ALA A 201 -20.89 7.63 6.13
C ALA A 201 -20.75 7.09 7.57
N ALA A 202 -19.52 6.83 8.02
CA ALA A 202 -19.21 6.43 9.38
C ALA A 202 -19.00 7.62 10.34
N GLY A 203 -19.08 8.87 9.86
CA GLY A 203 -18.86 10.08 10.65
C GLY A 203 -17.41 10.27 11.11
N LEU A 204 -16.46 9.62 10.45
CA LEU A 204 -15.05 9.66 10.82
C LEU A 204 -14.38 10.91 10.25
N LYS A 205 -13.56 11.57 11.07
CA LYS A 205 -12.75 12.72 10.63
C LYS A 205 -11.46 12.20 10.01
N TYR A 206 -11.09 12.74 8.85
CA TYR A 206 -9.85 12.40 8.20
C TYR A 206 -9.24 13.59 7.47
N GLN A 207 -7.96 13.44 7.13
CA GLN A 207 -7.22 14.33 6.25
C GLN A 207 -6.67 13.54 5.07
N LEU A 208 -6.67 14.14 3.88
CA LEU A 208 -6.17 13.54 2.66
C LEU A 208 -4.95 14.34 2.17
N TYR A 209 -3.86 13.64 1.86
CA TYR A 209 -2.66 14.20 1.25
C TYR A 209 -2.41 13.51 -0.09
N GLU A 210 -2.09 14.30 -1.10
CA GLU A 210 -1.67 13.80 -2.41
C GLU A 210 -0.14 13.78 -2.46
N LEU A 211 0.45 12.65 -2.83
CA LEU A 211 1.89 12.52 -3.03
C LEU A 211 2.17 12.26 -4.50
N PRO A 212 2.81 13.22 -5.20
CA PRO A 212 3.30 12.99 -6.55
C PRO A 212 4.26 11.80 -6.57
N SER A 213 4.03 10.85 -7.46
CA SER A 213 4.89 9.69 -7.64
C SER A 213 4.79 9.22 -9.09
N HIS A 214 5.86 8.64 -9.60
CA HIS A 214 5.94 8.22 -10.98
C HIS A 214 6.64 6.89 -11.16
N MET A 215 6.37 6.23 -12.28
CA MET A 215 6.94 4.94 -12.65
C MET A 215 7.36 4.99 -14.13
N ASP A 216 8.64 4.72 -14.42
CA ASP A 216 9.14 4.64 -15.80
C ASP A 216 8.70 3.30 -16.42
N ILE A 217 7.75 3.38 -17.36
CA ILE A 217 7.19 2.22 -18.06
C ILE A 217 7.67 2.16 -19.52
N THR A 218 8.77 2.84 -19.85
CA THR A 218 9.27 2.92 -21.23
C THR A 218 9.59 1.54 -21.80
N SER A 219 10.15 0.64 -20.98
CA SER A 219 10.49 -0.73 -21.37
C SER A 219 9.27 -1.55 -21.79
N CYS A 220 8.07 -1.26 -21.27
CA CYS A 220 6.83 -1.94 -21.67
C CYS A 220 6.54 -1.83 -23.18
N PHE A 221 7.09 -0.81 -23.84
CA PHE A 221 6.88 -0.53 -25.24
C PHE A 221 7.99 -1.07 -26.17
N ILE A 222 8.95 -1.80 -25.62
CA ILE A 222 10.04 -2.42 -26.36
C ILE A 222 9.72 -3.92 -26.48
N GLU A 223 9.52 -4.39 -27.71
CA GLU A 223 9.16 -5.79 -27.94
C GLU A 223 10.27 -6.74 -27.46
N GLY A 224 9.90 -7.71 -26.62
CA GLY A 224 10.82 -8.70 -26.05
C GLY A 224 11.67 -8.20 -24.88
N ASP A 225 11.46 -6.97 -24.40
CA ASP A 225 12.15 -6.47 -23.21
C ASP A 225 11.61 -7.15 -21.95
N LYS A 226 12.52 -7.78 -21.20
CA LYS A 226 12.16 -8.59 -20.02
C LYS A 226 11.65 -7.73 -18.86
N ASP A 227 12.21 -6.55 -18.67
CA ASP A 227 11.74 -5.61 -17.66
C ASP A 227 10.36 -5.09 -18.05
N GLY A 228 10.17 -4.77 -19.34
CA GLY A 228 8.88 -4.38 -19.89
C GLY A 228 7.78 -5.42 -19.67
N GLU A 229 8.07 -6.70 -19.92
CA GLU A 229 7.13 -7.80 -19.64
C GLU A 229 6.79 -7.90 -18.13
N LEU A 230 7.79 -7.78 -17.24
CA LEU A 230 7.58 -7.82 -15.80
C LEU A 230 6.73 -6.64 -15.28
N LEU A 231 6.95 -5.45 -15.83
CA LEU A 231 6.16 -4.27 -15.48
C LEU A 231 4.73 -4.34 -16.02
N LEU A 232 4.53 -4.92 -17.21
CA LEU A 232 3.19 -5.18 -17.73
C LEU A 232 2.43 -6.17 -16.87
N ASP A 233 3.09 -7.23 -16.40
CA ASP A 233 2.48 -8.17 -15.45
C ASP A 233 2.02 -7.44 -14.17
N PHE A 234 2.83 -6.51 -13.65
CA PHE A 234 2.50 -5.70 -12.48
C PHE A 234 1.33 -4.73 -12.74
N LEU A 235 1.38 -3.94 -13.81
CA LEU A 235 0.35 -2.96 -14.17
C LEU A 235 -1.04 -3.60 -14.35
N THR A 236 -1.06 -4.84 -14.86
CA THR A 236 -2.29 -5.56 -15.20
C THR A 236 -2.69 -6.60 -14.16
N GLU A 237 -1.89 -6.76 -13.10
CA GLU A 237 -2.02 -7.84 -12.10
C GLU A 237 -2.22 -9.23 -12.74
N THR A 238 -1.58 -9.45 -13.91
CA THR A 238 -1.78 -10.64 -14.74
C THR A 238 -0.46 -11.33 -15.01
N LEU A 239 -0.40 -12.64 -14.76
CA LEU A 239 0.77 -13.46 -15.04
C LEU A 239 1.02 -13.59 -16.55
N ASP A 240 2.24 -13.23 -16.99
CA ASP A 240 2.67 -13.29 -18.39
C ASP A 240 1.71 -12.54 -19.34
N PHE A 241 1.23 -11.35 -18.95
CA PHE A 241 0.21 -10.58 -19.69
C PHE A 241 0.54 -10.44 -21.17
N ALA A 242 1.80 -10.14 -21.49
CA ALA A 242 2.26 -9.96 -22.86
C ALA A 242 2.05 -11.20 -23.75
N LYS A 243 1.98 -12.40 -23.16
CA LYS A 243 1.84 -13.70 -23.84
C LYS A 243 0.41 -14.25 -23.76
N THR A 244 -0.31 -13.97 -22.67
CA THR A 244 -1.60 -14.59 -22.37
C THR A 244 -2.79 -13.70 -22.72
N ALA A 245 -2.61 -12.38 -22.76
CA ALA A 245 -3.70 -11.45 -23.05
C ALA A 245 -4.23 -11.61 -24.49
N PRO A 246 -5.56 -11.54 -24.69
CA PRO A 246 -6.13 -11.43 -26.03
C PRO A 246 -5.48 -10.27 -26.80
N PRO A 247 -5.14 -10.43 -28.10
CA PRO A 247 -4.41 -9.42 -28.86
C PRO A 247 -5.06 -8.03 -28.81
N GLU A 248 -6.39 -7.99 -28.84
CA GLU A 248 -7.14 -6.74 -28.78
C GLU A 248 -7.06 -6.08 -27.39
N LEU A 249 -7.16 -6.86 -26.31
CA LEU A 249 -6.98 -6.33 -24.96
C LEU A 249 -5.56 -5.78 -24.78
N LYS A 250 -4.54 -6.53 -25.21
CA LYS A 250 -3.14 -6.09 -25.17
C LYS A 250 -2.97 -4.77 -25.91
N ARG A 251 -3.47 -4.66 -27.14
CA ARG A 251 -3.41 -3.43 -27.94
C ARG A 251 -4.05 -2.25 -27.21
N GLN A 252 -5.26 -2.43 -26.69
CA GLN A 252 -5.99 -1.37 -25.98
C GLN A 252 -5.29 -0.91 -24.69
N VAL A 253 -4.77 -1.84 -23.90
CA VAL A 253 -4.00 -1.52 -22.68
C VAL A 253 -2.75 -0.75 -23.03
N MET A 254 -1.97 -1.21 -24.02
CA MET A 254 -0.76 -0.53 -24.46
C MET A 254 -1.04 0.89 -24.99
N GLU A 255 -2.13 1.08 -25.74
CA GLU A 255 -2.55 2.41 -26.17
C GLU A 255 -2.95 3.31 -25.00
N GLU A 256 -3.67 2.77 -24.01
CA GLU A 256 -4.11 3.54 -22.85
C GLU A 256 -2.94 3.96 -21.96
N LEU A 257 -1.95 3.08 -21.76
CA LEU A 257 -0.76 3.36 -20.97
C LEU A 257 0.07 4.54 -21.52
N ARG A 258 -0.12 4.95 -22.78
CA ARG A 258 0.53 6.16 -23.35
C ARG A 258 -0.32 7.42 -23.26
N LYS A 259 -1.60 7.31 -22.91
CA LYS A 259 -2.50 8.48 -22.88
C LYS A 259 -2.29 9.31 -21.63
N PRO A 260 -2.60 10.62 -21.67
CA PRO A 260 -2.48 11.52 -20.52
C PRO A 260 -3.24 11.09 -19.26
N GLY A 261 -4.25 10.22 -19.38
CA GLY A 261 -4.96 9.67 -18.23
C GLY A 261 -4.15 8.64 -17.42
N CYS A 262 -3.13 8.03 -18.02
CA CYS A 262 -2.25 7.05 -17.38
C CYS A 262 -0.82 7.58 -17.21
N SER A 263 -0.29 8.21 -18.26
CA SER A 263 1.12 8.57 -18.33
C SER A 263 1.34 9.89 -19.05
N GLU A 264 2.53 10.45 -18.87
CA GLU A 264 3.06 11.55 -19.68
C GLU A 264 4.36 11.14 -20.38
N ILE A 265 4.73 11.88 -21.42
CA ILE A 265 6.04 11.73 -22.06
C ILE A 265 6.98 12.80 -21.49
N ARG A 266 8.06 12.37 -20.84
CA ARG A 266 9.09 13.24 -20.26
C ARG A 266 10.46 12.78 -20.74
N ASP A 267 11.20 13.66 -21.41
CA ASP A 267 12.55 13.37 -21.92
C ASP A 267 12.63 12.08 -22.77
N GLY A 268 11.61 11.84 -23.61
CA GLY A 268 11.51 10.66 -24.46
C GLY A 268 11.10 9.36 -23.74
N LYS A 269 10.84 9.41 -22.43
CA LYS A 269 10.37 8.28 -21.62
C LYS A 269 8.87 8.34 -21.40
N VAL A 270 8.24 7.19 -21.23
CA VAL A 270 6.82 7.09 -20.83
C VAL A 270 6.76 6.95 -19.32
N ILE A 271 6.28 8.00 -18.66
CA ILE A 271 6.24 8.12 -17.21
C ILE A 271 4.80 7.95 -16.74
N PHE A 272 4.52 6.78 -16.16
CA PHE A 272 3.22 6.46 -15.59
C PHE A 272 2.99 7.23 -14.30
N ASN A 273 1.79 7.78 -14.15
CA ASN A 273 1.35 8.50 -12.97
C ASN A 273 1.07 7.51 -11.84
N ASN A 274 2.03 7.39 -10.92
CA ASN A 274 1.96 6.50 -9.76
C ASN A 274 1.57 7.27 -8.48
N ASN A 275 0.90 8.43 -8.60
CA ASN A 275 0.55 9.24 -7.44
C ASN A 275 -0.07 8.41 -6.31
N LEU A 276 0.31 8.74 -5.07
CA LEU A 276 -0.21 8.09 -3.87
C LEU A 276 -1.16 9.03 -3.14
N GLY A 277 -2.18 8.45 -2.51
CA GLY A 277 -3.06 9.13 -1.58
C GLY A 277 -2.78 8.65 -0.16
N VAL A 278 -2.52 9.59 0.74
CA VAL A 278 -2.39 9.32 2.17
C VAL A 278 -3.63 9.81 2.88
N ILE A 279 -4.24 8.94 3.67
CA ILE A 279 -5.41 9.25 4.48
C ILE A 279 -5.04 9.09 5.94
N VAL A 280 -5.20 10.15 6.71
CA VAL A 280 -4.99 10.15 8.17
C VAL A 280 -6.35 10.25 8.83
N ILE A 281 -6.74 9.21 9.56
CA ILE A 281 -8.04 9.09 10.23
C ILE A 281 -7.84 9.36 11.72
N GLU A 282 -8.68 10.23 12.27
CA GLU A 282 -8.79 10.55 13.69
C GLU A 282 -9.50 9.41 14.47
N PRO A 283 -9.36 9.31 15.80
CA PRO A 283 -9.96 8.24 16.61
C PRO A 283 -11.46 8.37 16.85
#